data_AF-A0A9D4GN81-F1
#
_entry.id   AF-A0A9D4GN81-F1
#
_cell.length_a   1.000
_cell.length_b   1.000
_cell.length_c   1.000
_cell.angle_alpha   90.00
_cell.angle_beta   90.00
_cell.angle_gamma   90.00
#
_symmetry.space_group_name_H-M   'P 1'
#
loop_
_entity.id
_entity.type
_entity.pdbx_description
1 polymer ?
#
loop_
_entity_poly.entity_id
_entity_poly.type
_entity_poly.pdbx_seq_one_letter_code
_entity_poly.pdbx_strand_id
1 'polypeptide(L)'
;MDTDKNDANTVEIVPPIVYMSTVCSAGIIGNFVALIFYVSRKDKSAVTLVPTALTGNDFIGSIVLLATIAGPVHSMTYTNVAACKLQGFLSHVFVMNSVFLLFILAVNRFLNICKTSKWKSIFARRKAVMCNITCTT
;
A
#
# COMPACT_ATOMS: atom_id res chain seq x y z
N MET A 1 -30.86 -24.86 -19.10
CA MET A 1 -30.00 -25.29 -17.97
C MET A 1 -28.72 -24.47 -17.85
N ASP A 2 -28.33 -23.71 -18.87
CA ASP A 2 -27.14 -22.83 -18.82
C ASP A 2 -27.41 -21.44 -18.22
N THR A 3 -28.67 -20.98 -18.22
CA THR A 3 -29.06 -19.68 -17.64
C THR A 3 -28.96 -19.68 -16.11
N ASP A 4 -29.46 -20.72 -15.43
CA ASP A 4 -29.36 -20.86 -13.95
C ASP A 4 -27.91 -20.81 -13.41
N LYS A 5 -26.92 -21.32 -14.17
CA LYS A 5 -25.50 -21.29 -13.77
C LYS A 5 -24.89 -19.89 -13.87
N ASN A 6 -25.27 -19.13 -14.90
CA ASN A 6 -24.80 -17.75 -15.04
C ASN A 6 -25.40 -16.86 -13.96
N ASP A 7 -26.66 -17.09 -13.58
CA ASP A 7 -27.34 -16.33 -12.55
C ASP A 7 -26.73 -16.63 -11.15
N ALA A 8 -26.46 -17.91 -10.85
CA ALA A 8 -25.79 -18.31 -9.62
C ALA A 8 -24.36 -17.74 -9.49
N ASN A 9 -23.57 -17.79 -10.56
CA ASN A 9 -22.22 -17.23 -10.56
C ASN A 9 -22.22 -15.70 -10.44
N THR A 10 -23.22 -15.03 -11.01
CA THR A 10 -23.35 -13.57 -10.94
C THR A 10 -23.64 -13.11 -9.51
N VAL A 11 -24.53 -13.81 -8.79
CA VAL A 11 -24.84 -13.50 -7.38
C VAL A 11 -23.63 -13.71 -6.46
N GLU A 12 -22.72 -14.62 -6.79
CA GLU A 12 -21.52 -14.90 -6.00
C GLU A 12 -20.42 -13.84 -6.18
N ILE A 13 -20.24 -13.29 -7.39
CA ILE A 13 -19.15 -12.33 -7.69
C ILE A 13 -19.52 -10.86 -7.43
N VAL A 14 -20.81 -10.51 -7.40
CA VAL A 14 -21.27 -9.12 -7.24
C VAL A 14 -20.92 -8.53 -5.85
N PRO A 15 -21.16 -9.20 -4.71
CA PRO A 15 -20.83 -8.63 -3.41
C PRO A 15 -19.34 -8.32 -3.22
N PRO A 16 -18.40 -9.20 -3.62
CA PRO A 16 -16.96 -8.88 -3.64
C PRO A 16 -16.62 -7.65 -4.49
N ILE A 17 -17.21 -7.51 -5.67
CA ILE A 17 -16.94 -6.37 -6.56
C ILE A 17 -17.37 -5.05 -5.93
N VAL A 18 -18.59 -5.00 -5.37
CA VAL A 18 -19.11 -3.80 -4.69
C VAL A 18 -18.28 -3.46 -3.46
N TYR A 19 -17.94 -4.45 -2.64
CA TYR A 19 -17.08 -4.23 -1.48
C TYR A 19 -15.69 -3.71 -1.89
N MET A 20 -15.04 -4.36 -2.85
CA MET A 20 -13.69 -3.99 -3.24
C MET A 20 -13.62 -2.63 -3.93
N SER A 21 -14.63 -2.27 -4.74
CA SER A 21 -14.71 -0.94 -5.36
C SER A 21 -14.83 0.19 -4.34
N THR A 22 -15.67 0.03 -3.31
CA THR A 22 -15.80 1.04 -2.24
C THR A 22 -14.50 1.19 -1.44
N VAL A 23 -13.86 0.07 -1.09
CA VAL A 23 -12.58 0.06 -0.37
C VAL A 23 -11.46 0.69 -1.21
N CYS A 24 -11.35 0.35 -2.50
CA CYS A 24 -10.34 0.94 -3.39
C CYS A 24 -10.54 2.44 -3.56
N SER A 25 -11.79 2.92 -3.69
CA SER A 25 -12.09 4.34 -3.79
C SER A 25 -11.67 5.10 -2.53
N ALA A 26 -12.02 4.58 -1.36
CA ALA A 26 -11.60 5.14 -0.08
C ALA A 26 -10.06 5.10 0.09
N GLY A 27 -9.42 4.01 -0.33
CA GLY A 27 -7.97 3.83 -0.30
C GLY A 27 -7.23 4.83 -1.19
N ILE A 28 -7.69 5.05 -2.42
CA ILE A 28 -7.09 6.02 -3.34
C ILE A 28 -7.19 7.43 -2.76
N ILE A 29 -8.39 7.85 -2.35
CA ILE A 29 -8.60 9.21 -1.83
C ILE A 29 -7.82 9.43 -0.52
N GLY A 30 -7.97 8.51 0.44
CA GLY A 30 -7.34 8.63 1.75
C GLY A 30 -5.81 8.61 1.69
N ASN A 31 -5.25 7.66 0.92
CA ASN A 31 -3.80 7.57 0.79
C ASN A 31 -3.22 8.70 -0.05
N PHE A 32 -3.93 9.22 -1.05
CA PHE A 32 -3.48 10.38 -1.81
C PHE A 32 -3.37 11.64 -0.94
N VAL A 33 -4.40 11.94 -0.15
CA VAL A 33 -4.39 13.06 0.80
C VAL A 33 -3.27 12.89 1.83
N ALA A 34 -3.13 11.68 2.38
CA ALA A 34 -2.07 11.38 3.34
C ALA A 34 -0.66 11.52 2.72
N LEU A 35 -0.48 11.07 1.48
CA LEU A 35 0.79 11.18 0.75
C LEU A 35 1.17 12.66 0.57
N ILE A 36 0.24 13.51 0.16
CA ILE A 36 0.48 14.97 0.06
C ILE A 36 0.92 15.51 1.42
N PHE A 37 0.17 15.21 2.48
CA PHE A 37 0.48 15.68 3.83
C PHE A 37 1.88 15.25 4.32
N TYR A 38 2.26 13.99 4.12
CA TYR A 38 3.56 13.46 4.55
C TYR A 38 4.71 13.92 3.67
N VAL A 39 4.50 14.10 2.36
CA VAL A 39 5.52 14.62 1.45
C VAL A 39 5.80 16.10 1.73
N SER A 40 4.75 16.89 2.03
CA SER A 40 4.86 18.30 2.39
C SER A 40 5.53 18.55 3.75
N ARG A 41 5.71 17.53 4.60
CA ARG A 41 6.51 17.63 5.82
C ARG A 41 8.00 17.77 5.48
N LYS A 42 8.63 18.84 5.98
CA LYS A 42 10.06 19.12 5.81
C LYS A 42 10.97 18.15 6.58
N ASP A 43 10.49 17.58 7.69
CA ASP A 43 11.23 16.58 8.46
C ASP A 43 11.22 15.23 7.75
N LYS A 44 12.38 14.79 7.24
CA LYS A 44 12.58 13.46 6.61
C LYS A 44 13.22 12.46 7.57
N SER A 45 12.60 12.28 8.74
CA SER A 45 13.02 11.31 9.76
C SER A 45 12.39 9.94 9.48
N ALA A 46 12.91 8.84 10.05
CA ALA A 46 12.27 7.53 9.90
C ALA A 46 10.83 7.49 10.49
N VAL A 47 10.47 8.46 11.35
CA VAL A 47 9.09 8.69 11.82
C VAL A 47 8.15 9.08 10.69
N THR A 48 8.62 9.90 9.75
CA THR A 48 7.81 10.38 8.62
C THR A 48 8.00 9.51 7.38
N LEU A 49 9.17 8.90 7.22
CA LEU A 49 9.52 8.06 6.07
C LEU A 49 8.72 6.73 6.05
N VAL A 50 8.54 6.07 7.19
CA VAL A 50 7.75 4.82 7.26
C VAL A 50 6.28 5.04 6.89
N PRO A 51 5.56 6.03 7.47
CA PRO A 51 4.20 6.39 7.02
C PRO A 51 4.15 6.83 5.55
N THR A 52 5.13 7.60 5.06
CA THR A 52 5.17 8.03 3.66
C THR A 52 5.24 6.82 2.73
N ALA A 53 6.13 5.86 3.02
CA ALA A 53 6.27 4.63 2.26
C ALA A 53 5.00 3.78 2.30
N LEU A 54 4.33 3.70 3.45
CA LEU A 54 3.04 3.01 3.60
C LEU A 54 1.97 3.66 2.73
N THR A 55 1.78 4.98 2.81
CA THR A 55 0.76 5.68 2.01
C THR A 55 1.02 5.60 0.51
N GLY A 56 2.30 5.61 0.09
CA GLY A 56 2.66 5.40 -1.32
C GLY A 56 2.37 3.97 -1.78
N ASN A 57 2.73 2.97 -0.97
CA ASN A 57 2.45 1.57 -1.24
C ASN A 57 0.93 1.32 -1.34
N ASP A 58 0.15 1.83 -0.40
CA ASP A 58 -1.29 1.60 -0.34
C ASP A 58 -2.04 2.35 -1.46
N PHE A 59 -1.55 3.53 -1.89
CA PHE A 59 -2.07 4.23 -3.06
C PHE A 59 -1.84 3.43 -4.35
N ILE A 60 -0.60 2.99 -4.60
CA ILE A 60 -0.27 2.18 -5.78
C ILE A 60 -1.01 0.85 -5.73
N GLY A 61 -1.03 0.19 -4.56
CA GLY A 61 -1.75 -1.06 -4.35
C GLY A 61 -3.24 -0.94 -4.63
N SER A 62 -3.88 0.17 -4.21
CA SER A 62 -5.30 0.42 -4.49
C SER A 62 -5.58 0.61 -5.99
N ILE A 63 -4.68 1.26 -6.74
CA ILE A 63 -4.79 1.40 -8.21
C ILE A 63 -4.64 0.04 -8.90
N VAL A 64 -3.65 -0.76 -8.47
CA VAL A 64 -3.45 -2.12 -8.99
C VAL A 64 -4.70 -2.95 -8.71
N LEU A 65 -5.20 -2.98 -7.47
CA LEU A 65 -6.42 -3.73 -7.13
C LEU A 65 -7.64 -3.29 -7.94
N LEU A 66 -7.80 -1.99 -8.22
CA LEU A 66 -8.88 -1.48 -9.06
C LEU A 66 -8.81 -2.01 -10.50
N ALA A 67 -7.61 -2.10 -11.08
CA ALA A 67 -7.42 -2.68 -12.41
C ALA A 67 -7.81 -4.17 -12.47
N THR A 68 -7.64 -4.90 -11.37
CA THR A 68 -8.07 -6.30 -11.26
C THR A 68 -9.60 -6.44 -11.30
N ILE A 69 -10.34 -5.47 -10.73
CA ILE A 69 -11.82 -5.46 -10.68
C ILE A 69 -12.43 -4.94 -12.00
N ALA A 70 -11.71 -4.08 -12.73
CA ALA A 70 -12.16 -3.55 -14.02
C ALA A 70 -12.31 -4.64 -15.11
N GLY A 71 -11.53 -5.73 -15.02
CA GLY A 71 -11.59 -6.86 -15.95
C GLY A 71 -12.98 -7.52 -16.02
N PRO A 72 -13.52 -8.02 -14.89
CA PRO A 72 -14.86 -8.59 -14.82
C PRO A 72 -15.98 -7.62 -15.19
N VAL A 73 -15.89 -6.35 -14.77
CA VAL A 73 -16.95 -5.34 -14.97
C VAL A 73 -17.10 -4.93 -16.42
N HIS A 74 -15.99 -4.81 -17.16
CA HIS A 74 -16.02 -4.41 -18.56
C HIS A 74 -15.89 -5.57 -19.55
N SER A 75 -15.96 -6.83 -19.09
CA SER A 75 -15.66 -8.02 -19.91
C SER A 75 -14.33 -7.88 -20.67
N MET A 76 -13.38 -7.15 -20.10
CA MET A 76 -12.06 -6.93 -20.67
C MET A 76 -11.28 -8.22 -20.49
N THR A 77 -11.23 -9.02 -21.56
CA THR A 77 -10.36 -10.18 -21.62
C THR A 77 -8.91 -9.69 -21.61
N TYR A 78 -8.12 -10.16 -20.65
CA TYR A 78 -6.69 -9.96 -20.67
C TYR A 78 -6.14 -10.63 -21.93
N THR A 79 -5.90 -9.84 -22.99
CA THR A 79 -5.35 -10.33 -24.26
C THR A 79 -3.94 -10.90 -24.06
N ASN A 80 -3.26 -10.54 -22.97
CA ASN A 80 -1.93 -11.00 -22.62
C ASN A 80 -1.93 -11.75 -21.26
N VAL A 81 -1.60 -13.05 -21.30
CA VAL A 81 -1.50 -13.94 -20.13
C VAL A 81 -0.40 -13.47 -19.15
N ALA A 82 0.70 -12.91 -19.66
CA ALA A 82 1.78 -12.40 -18.81
C ALA A 82 1.32 -11.20 -17.98
N ALA A 83 0.52 -10.31 -18.56
CA ALA A 83 -0.05 -9.16 -17.86
C ALA A 83 -0.99 -9.58 -16.73
N CYS A 84 -1.85 -10.58 -16.98
CA CYS A 84 -2.74 -11.15 -15.96
C CYS A 84 -1.97 -11.75 -14.77
N LYS A 85 -0.93 -12.55 -15.04
CA LYS A 85 -0.08 -13.14 -13.99
C LYS A 85 0.67 -12.06 -13.19
N LEU A 86 1.23 -11.07 -13.89
CA LEU A 86 1.94 -9.95 -13.28
C LEU A 86 1.01 -9.14 -12.37
N GLN A 87 -0.21 -8.88 -12.82
CA GLN A 87 -1.23 -8.15 -12.06
C GLN A 87 -1.59 -8.86 -10.74
N GLY A 88 -1.80 -10.18 -10.78
CA GLY A 88 -2.04 -10.98 -9.59
C GLY A 88 -0.85 -10.98 -8.63
N PHE A 89 0.37 -11.13 -9.16
CA PHE A 89 1.60 -11.08 -8.37
C PHE A 89 1.78 -9.72 -7.68
N LEU A 90 1.63 -8.62 -8.42
CA LEU A 90 1.74 -7.27 -7.87
C LEU A 90 0.73 -7.03 -6.76
N SER A 91 -0.53 -7.45 -6.95
CA SER A 91 -1.58 -7.33 -5.94
C SER A 91 -1.15 -7.98 -4.61
N HIS A 92 -0.62 -9.20 -4.64
CA HIS A 92 -0.12 -9.88 -3.45
C HIS A 92 1.09 -9.17 -2.82
N VAL A 93 2.03 -8.70 -3.64
CA VAL A 93 3.23 -7.99 -3.18
C VAL A 93 2.85 -6.70 -2.44
N PHE A 94 1.93 -5.89 -2.99
CA PHE A 94 1.50 -4.65 -2.34
C PHE A 94 0.79 -4.89 -1.00
N VAL A 95 -0.05 -5.94 -0.91
CA VAL A 95 -0.71 -6.32 0.34
C VAL A 95 0.31 -6.77 1.39
N MET A 96 1.24 -7.66 1.02
CA MET A 96 2.26 -8.13 1.95
C MET A 96 3.20 -7.01 2.41
N ASN A 97 3.58 -6.12 1.50
CA ASN A 97 4.38 -4.95 1.83
C ASN A 97 3.64 -3.99 2.77
N SER A 98 2.34 -3.81 2.59
CA SER A 98 1.51 -3.01 3.49
C SER A 98 1.53 -3.57 4.92
N VAL A 99 1.33 -4.88 5.07
CA VAL A 99 1.40 -5.57 6.38
C VAL A 99 2.78 -5.38 7.03
N PHE A 100 3.85 -5.53 6.26
CA PHE A 100 5.21 -5.36 6.75
C PHE A 100 5.51 -3.92 7.18
N LEU A 101 5.08 -2.93 6.39
CA LEU A 101 5.21 -1.52 6.70
C LEU A 101 4.40 -1.11 7.93
N LEU A 102 3.18 -1.66 8.09
CA LEU A 102 2.36 -1.49 9.30
C LEU A 102 3.05 -2.05 10.54
N PHE A 103 3.67 -3.23 10.42
CA PHE A 103 4.45 -3.82 11.52
C PHE A 103 5.63 -2.91 11.91
N ILE A 104 6.41 -2.45 10.93
CA ILE A 104 7.51 -1.50 11.18
C ILE A 104 6.99 -0.22 11.81
N LEU A 105 5.86 0.32 11.32
CA LEU A 105 5.23 1.52 11.86
C LEU A 105 4.83 1.34 13.33
N ALA A 106 4.24 0.19 13.67
CA ALA A 106 3.84 -0.15 15.03
C ALA A 106 5.05 -0.24 15.96
N VAL A 107 6.11 -0.95 15.55
CA VAL A 107 7.38 -1.04 16.30
C VAL A 107 8.00 0.35 16.47
N ASN A 108 8.02 1.16 15.42
CA ASN A 108 8.59 2.50 15.45
C ASN A 108 7.85 3.42 16.43
N ARG A 109 6.51 3.39 16.42
CA ARG A 109 5.66 4.12 17.37
C ARG A 109 5.86 3.62 18.80
N PHE A 110 5.89 2.31 19.01
CA PHE A 110 6.12 1.71 20.31
C PHE A 110 7.46 2.13 20.91
N LEU A 111 8.55 2.06 20.14
CA LEU A 111 9.86 2.44 20.64
C LEU A 111 9.98 3.95 20.90
N ASN A 112 9.33 4.79 20.09
CA ASN A 112 9.31 6.24 20.30
C ASN A 112 8.56 6.63 21.59
N ILE A 113 7.46 5.93 21.92
CA ILE A 113 6.65 6.20 23.12
C ILE A 113 7.29 5.57 24.36
N CYS A 114 7.65 4.28 24.31
CA CYS A 114 8.04 3.51 25.48
C CYS A 114 9.56 3.54 25.76
N LYS A 115 10.40 3.89 24.78
CA LYS A 115 11.87 3.89 24.92
C LYS A 115 12.52 5.15 24.35
N THR A 116 12.02 6.32 24.74
CA THR A 116 12.54 7.66 24.37
C THR A 116 14.06 7.79 24.50
N SER A 117 14.67 7.18 25.54
CA SER A 117 16.13 7.23 25.77
C SER A 117 16.95 6.38 24.79
N LYS A 118 16.54 5.13 24.49
CA LYS A 118 17.26 4.26 23.53
C LYS A 118 17.01 4.69 22.08
N TRP A 119 15.85 5.24 21.78
CA TRP A 119 15.46 5.68 20.44
C TRP A 119 16.24 6.93 19.99
N LYS A 120 16.51 7.89 20.90
CA LYS A 120 17.43 9.02 20.65
C LYS A 120 18.84 8.55 20.23
N SER A 121 19.38 7.50 20.86
CA SER A 121 20.70 6.95 20.53
C SER A 121 20.75 6.28 19.14
N ILE A 122 19.72 5.53 18.77
CA ILE A 122 19.62 4.88 17.43
C ILE A 122 19.45 5.93 16.33
N PHE A 123 18.64 6.98 16.56
CA PHE A 123 18.48 8.07 15.61
C PHE A 123 19.71 8.97 15.47
N ALA A 124 20.43 9.18 16.57
CA ALA A 124 21.74 9.84 16.52
C ALA A 124 22.72 9.07 15.63
N ARG A 125 22.73 7.72 15.70
CA ARG A 125 23.56 6.89 14.80
C ARG A 125 23.14 6.97 13.34
N ARG A 126 21.83 6.98 13.02
CA ARG A 126 21.37 7.12 11.63
C ARG A 126 21.63 8.52 11.04
N LYS A 127 21.49 9.58 11.84
CA LYS A 127 21.94 10.93 11.44
C LYS A 127 23.46 10.97 11.24
N ALA A 128 24.24 10.33 12.11
CA ALA A 128 25.70 10.26 11.96
C ALA A 128 26.11 9.47 10.71
N VAL A 129 25.45 8.35 10.41
CA VAL A 129 25.72 7.56 9.18
C VAL A 129 25.33 8.34 7.93
N MET A 130 24.15 8.97 7.87
CA MET A 130 23.80 9.82 6.73
C MET A 130 24.72 11.03 6.60
N CYS A 131 25.09 11.70 7.69
CA CYS A 131 26.04 12.82 7.67
C CYS A 131 27.40 12.39 7.10
N ASN A 132 27.92 11.23 7.52
CA ASN A 132 29.17 10.70 6.96
C ASN A 132 29.08 10.41 5.45
N ILE A 133 27.94 9.91 4.96
CA ILE A 133 27.73 9.65 3.52
C ILE A 133 27.57 10.95 2.73
N THR A 134 26.97 12.00 3.34
CA THR A 134 26.72 13.28 2.66
C THR A 134 27.91 14.25 2.74
N CYS A 135 28.85 14.07 3.67
CA CYS A 135 30.06 14.89 3.81
C CYS A 135 31.29 14.29 3.10
N THR A 136 31.19 13.11 2.49
CA THR A 136 32.26 12.48 1.71
C THR A 136 32.07 12.60 0.18
N THR A 137 31.05 13.32 -0.26
CA THR A 137 30.86 13.75 -1.67
C THR A 137 31.00 15.26 -1.74
#